data_AF-A0A377FV93-F1
#
_entry.id   AF-A0A377FV93-F1
#
_cell.length_a   1.000
_cell.length_b   1.000
_cell.length_c   1.000
_cell.angle_alpha   90.00
_cell.angle_beta   90.00
_cell.angle_gamma   90.00
#
_symmetry.space_group_name_H-M   'P 1'
#
loop_
_entity.id
_entity.type
_entity.pdbx_description
1 polymer ?
#
loop_
_entity_poly.entity_id
_entity_poly.type
_entity_poly.pdbx_seq_one_letter_code
_entity_poly.pdbx_strand_id
1 'polypeptide(L)'
;MKWKVTILVGILLFAGLSASGYMLYQKQQVEHTMVDGDVERLERILNRPLVSVDDRWMSEAVERFDVNTAIVLYEQGGKLSDEQWVYLADLMTFEQFQRTVEAGAPLNVALPSQTLLEGLYSLNDEPEKWQLAHERIDSSFLNEHPNVLVRAIHDGNSEAFIDLINRMDEAAIPFDTVEQLTMEQDQQLMLEALQQKGYGSN
;
A
#
# COMPACT_ATOMS: atom_id res chain seq x y z
N MET A 1 47.90 -30.46 11.02
CA MET A 1 46.92 -29.84 10.10
C MET A 1 45.52 -30.44 10.24
N LYS A 2 45.34 -31.78 10.13
CA LYS A 2 44.01 -32.44 10.16
C LYS A 2 43.14 -32.12 11.40
N TRP A 3 43.71 -32.15 12.60
CA TRP A 3 42.98 -31.88 13.85
C TRP A 3 42.44 -30.44 13.97
N LYS A 4 43.17 -29.44 13.47
CA LYS A 4 42.71 -28.04 13.45
C LYS A 4 41.50 -27.88 12.52
N VAL A 5 41.47 -28.60 11.39
CA VAL A 5 40.35 -28.63 10.45
C VAL A 5 39.13 -29.33 11.08
N THR A 6 39.33 -30.46 11.77
CA THR A 6 38.22 -31.18 12.45
C THR A 6 37.59 -30.35 13.56
N ILE A 7 38.38 -29.62 14.36
CA ILE A 7 37.87 -28.70 15.39
C ILE A 7 37.11 -27.53 14.74
N LEU A 8 37.63 -26.94 13.66
CA LEU A 8 36.95 -25.86 12.95
C LEU A 8 35.59 -26.32 12.41
N VAL A 9 35.54 -27.51 11.79
CA VAL A 9 34.30 -28.10 11.28
C VAL A 9 33.32 -28.39 12.42
N GLY A 10 33.79 -28.89 13.57
CA GLY A 10 32.95 -29.13 14.75
C GLY A 10 32.34 -27.85 15.32
N ILE A 11 33.12 -26.77 15.41
CA ILE A 11 32.62 -25.45 15.87
C ILE A 11 31.62 -24.89 14.87
N LEU A 12 31.88 -24.98 13.56
CA LEU A 12 30.95 -24.52 12.53
C LEU A 12 29.62 -25.29 12.55
N LEU A 13 29.66 -26.61 12.75
CA LEU A 13 28.46 -27.43 12.88
C LEU A 13 27.67 -27.10 14.15
N PHE A 14 28.35 -26.92 15.28
CA PHE A 14 27.70 -26.54 16.53
C PHE A 14 27.07 -25.15 16.45
N ALA A 15 27.81 -24.17 15.94
CA ALA A 15 27.30 -22.82 15.70
C ALA A 15 26.12 -22.82 14.72
N GLY A 16 26.19 -23.62 13.65
CA GLY A 16 25.09 -23.81 12.71
C GLY A 16 23.83 -24.38 13.37
N LEU A 17 23.95 -25.46 14.15
CA LEU A 17 22.82 -26.07 14.85
C LEU A 17 22.21 -25.14 15.91
N SER A 18 23.03 -24.41 16.66
CA SER A 18 22.55 -23.40 17.62
C SER A 18 21.82 -22.25 16.92
N ALA A 19 22.33 -21.78 15.77
CA ALA A 19 21.66 -20.77 14.97
C ALA A 19 20.31 -21.27 14.43
N SER A 20 20.25 -22.50 13.91
CA SER A 20 18.99 -23.10 13.43
C SER A 20 17.97 -23.30 14.54
N GLY A 21 18.39 -23.78 15.71
CA GLY A 21 17.51 -23.93 16.87
C GLY A 21 16.97 -22.59 17.37
N TYR A 22 17.83 -21.56 17.40
CA TYR A 22 17.42 -20.19 17.73
C TYR A 22 16.40 -19.65 16.72
N MET A 23 16.67 -19.77 15.42
CA MET A 23 15.74 -19.31 14.37
C MET A 23 14.38 -20.00 14.47
N LEU A 24 14.35 -21.32 14.70
CA LEU A 24 13.10 -22.06 14.88
C LEU A 24 12.32 -21.57 16.11
N TYR A 25 13.01 -21.34 17.23
CA TYR A 25 12.39 -20.82 18.44
C TYR A 25 11.80 -19.42 18.23
N GLN A 26 12.53 -18.51 17.56
CA GLN A 26 12.00 -17.18 17.24
C GLN A 26 10.80 -17.28 16.30
N LYS A 27 10.83 -18.17 15.30
CA LYS A 27 9.70 -18.40 14.38
C LYS A 27 8.43 -18.79 15.15
N GLN A 28 8.54 -19.75 16.06
CA GLN A 28 7.42 -20.17 16.91
C GLN A 28 6.90 -19.04 17.81
N GLN A 29 7.80 -18.21 18.34
CA GLN A 29 7.42 -17.06 19.16
C GLN A 29 6.65 -16.02 18.33
N VAL A 30 7.07 -15.74 17.09
CA VAL A 30 6.33 -14.85 16.18
C VAL A 30 4.93 -15.41 15.92
N GLU A 31 4.84 -16.67 15.48
CA GLU A 31 3.56 -17.31 15.17
C GLU A 31 2.59 -17.31 16.36
N HIS A 32 3.08 -17.62 17.56
CA HIS A 32 2.25 -17.55 18.77
C HIS A 32 1.80 -16.14 19.08
N THR A 33 2.68 -15.15 18.91
CA THR A 33 2.37 -13.74 19.22
C THR A 33 1.35 -13.17 18.24
N MET A 34 1.42 -13.57 16.96
CA MET A 34 0.42 -13.21 15.94
C MET A 34 -0.94 -13.83 16.23
N VAL A 35 -0.98 -15.05 16.79
CA VAL A 35 -2.24 -15.67 17.22
C VAL A 35 -2.84 -14.93 18.44
N ASP A 36 -1.99 -14.48 19.36
CA ASP A 36 -2.42 -13.74 20.55
C ASP A 36 -2.79 -12.27 20.27
N GLY A 37 -2.39 -11.71 19.12
CA GLY A 37 -2.61 -10.29 18.78
C GLY A 37 -1.73 -9.31 19.57
N ASP A 38 -0.63 -9.78 20.17
CA ASP A 38 0.27 -8.95 20.99
C ASP A 38 1.33 -8.24 20.10
N VAL A 39 0.91 -7.14 19.48
CA VAL A 39 1.70 -6.37 18.50
C VAL A 39 3.02 -5.85 19.10
N GLU A 40 3.01 -5.38 20.36
CA GLU A 40 4.22 -4.88 21.02
C GLU A 40 5.26 -5.99 21.26
N ARG A 41 4.80 -7.20 21.61
CA ARG A 41 5.67 -8.35 21.72
C ARG A 41 6.18 -8.78 20.35
N LEU A 42 5.36 -8.70 19.31
CA LEU A 42 5.76 -9.05 17.95
C LEU A 42 6.91 -8.15 17.49
N GLU A 43 6.75 -6.84 17.63
CA GLU A 43 7.78 -5.85 17.28
C GLU A 43 9.09 -6.11 18.03
N ARG A 44 9.02 -6.41 19.34
CA ARG A 44 10.21 -6.76 20.14
C ARG A 44 10.90 -8.06 19.71
N ILE A 45 10.16 -9.01 19.12
CA ILE A 45 10.74 -10.25 18.60
C ILE A 45 11.39 -9.99 17.24
N LEU A 46 10.74 -9.25 16.35
CA LEU A 46 11.24 -8.96 14.99
C LEU A 46 12.51 -8.11 15.01
N ASN A 47 12.65 -7.20 15.99
CA ASN A 47 13.89 -6.43 16.20
C ASN A 47 15.09 -7.26 16.69
N ARG A 48 14.95 -8.57 16.90
CA ARG A 48 16.06 -9.44 17.32
C ARG A 48 16.92 -9.84 16.13
N PRO A 49 18.24 -10.05 16.34
CA PRO A 49 19.11 -10.52 15.27
C PRO A 49 18.63 -11.84 14.66
N LEU A 50 18.83 -12.00 13.35
CA LEU A 50 18.53 -13.24 12.62
C LEU A 50 17.04 -13.63 12.60
N VAL A 51 16.15 -12.68 12.86
CA VAL A 51 14.72 -12.83 12.61
C VAL A 51 14.39 -12.06 11.33
N SER A 52 13.74 -12.72 10.39
CA SER A 52 13.26 -12.11 9.15
C SER A 52 11.78 -12.42 9.01
N VAL A 53 11.03 -11.48 8.45
CA VAL A 53 9.60 -11.65 8.17
C VAL A 53 9.42 -12.77 7.13
N ASP A 54 8.51 -13.69 7.43
CA ASP A 54 8.05 -14.74 6.51
C ASP A 54 6.83 -14.20 5.73
N ASP A 55 6.81 -14.34 4.40
CA ASP A 55 5.73 -13.85 3.53
C ASP A 55 4.35 -14.40 3.95
N ARG A 56 4.31 -15.59 4.55
CA ARG A 56 3.08 -16.19 5.07
C ARG A 56 2.48 -15.37 6.21
N TRP A 57 3.31 -14.76 7.04
CA TRP A 57 2.85 -13.93 8.16
C TRP A 57 2.12 -12.69 7.67
N MET A 58 2.64 -12.05 6.61
CA MET A 58 1.95 -10.91 6.02
C MET A 58 0.57 -11.31 5.51
N SER A 59 0.48 -12.42 4.78
CA SER A 59 -0.78 -12.94 4.24
C SER A 59 -1.78 -13.24 5.35
N GLU A 60 -1.33 -13.89 6.43
CA GLU A 60 -2.17 -14.20 7.59
C GLU A 60 -2.65 -12.95 8.34
N ALA A 61 -1.81 -11.93 8.49
CA ALA A 61 -2.21 -10.67 9.11
C ALA A 61 -3.30 -9.96 8.30
N VAL A 62 -3.15 -9.93 6.97
CA VAL A 62 -4.14 -9.36 6.05
C VAL A 62 -5.45 -10.14 6.08
N GLU A 63 -5.41 -11.47 5.99
CA GLU A 63 -6.59 -12.35 6.05
C GLU A 63 -7.38 -12.21 7.37
N ARG A 64 -6.70 -11.87 8.46
CA ARG A 64 -7.29 -11.64 9.77
C ARG A 64 -7.74 -10.20 10.01
N PHE A 65 -7.59 -9.31 9.01
CA PHE A 65 -7.89 -7.88 9.14
C PHE A 65 -7.06 -7.21 10.27
N ASP A 66 -5.89 -7.76 10.61
CA ASP A 66 -5.04 -7.27 11.69
C ASP A 66 -4.04 -6.24 11.14
N VAL A 67 -4.55 -5.01 10.99
CA VAL A 67 -3.82 -3.87 10.43
C VAL A 67 -2.53 -3.58 11.21
N ASN A 68 -2.57 -3.61 12.54
CA ASN A 68 -1.40 -3.27 13.37
C ASN A 68 -0.28 -4.30 13.22
N THR A 69 -0.63 -5.59 13.21
CA THR A 69 0.34 -6.65 12.92
C THR A 69 0.90 -6.52 11.51
N ALA A 70 0.07 -6.24 10.50
CA ALA A 70 0.53 -6.06 9.12
C ALA A 70 1.52 -4.89 8.98
N ILE A 71 1.25 -3.74 9.63
CA ILE A 71 2.16 -2.58 9.64
C ILE A 71 3.51 -2.95 10.26
N VAL A 72 3.51 -3.60 11.43
CA VAL A 72 4.76 -4.02 12.09
C VAL A 72 5.55 -5.01 11.22
N LEU A 73 4.88 -5.97 10.57
CA LEU A 73 5.54 -6.89 9.64
C LEU A 73 6.13 -6.14 8.43
N TYR A 74 5.43 -5.13 7.92
CA TYR A 74 5.90 -4.32 6.79
C TYR A 74 7.16 -3.52 7.14
N GLU A 75 7.15 -2.82 8.28
CA GLU A 75 8.28 -2.04 8.77
C GLU A 75 9.54 -2.88 9.04
N GLN A 76 9.36 -4.17 9.28
CA GLN A 76 10.44 -5.15 9.50
C GLN A 76 10.89 -5.82 8.20
N GLY A 77 10.52 -5.27 7.04
CA GLY A 77 10.95 -5.72 5.71
C GLY A 77 10.03 -6.75 5.05
N GLY A 78 8.84 -6.97 5.61
CA GLY A 78 7.78 -7.73 4.94
C GLY A 78 7.34 -7.05 3.64
N LYS A 79 6.83 -7.86 2.70
CA LYS A 79 6.34 -7.35 1.41
C LYS A 79 4.82 -7.46 1.35
N LEU A 80 4.19 -6.42 0.81
CA LEU A 80 2.78 -6.43 0.44
C LEU A 80 2.67 -6.56 -1.08
N SER A 81 1.72 -7.36 -1.55
CA SER A 81 1.26 -7.22 -2.93
C SER A 81 0.43 -5.93 -3.08
N ASP A 82 0.24 -5.48 -4.32
CA ASP A 82 -0.59 -4.29 -4.60
C ASP A 82 -2.01 -4.45 -4.04
N GLU A 83 -2.62 -5.63 -4.22
CA GLU A 83 -3.95 -5.96 -3.69
C GLU A 83 -3.99 -5.90 -2.15
N GLN A 84 -2.98 -6.47 -1.48
CA GLN A 84 -2.91 -6.46 -0.02
C GLN A 84 -2.69 -5.05 0.52
N TRP A 85 -1.87 -4.25 -0.17
CA TRP A 85 -1.65 -2.86 0.22
C TRP A 85 -2.91 -2.01 0.06
N VAL A 86 -3.60 -2.11 -1.08
CA VAL A 86 -4.91 -1.46 -1.30
C VAL A 86 -5.89 -1.84 -0.19
N TYR A 87 -5.97 -3.13 0.09
CA TYR A 87 -6.85 -3.66 1.11
C TYR A 87 -6.55 -3.11 2.51
N LEU A 88 -5.26 -3.07 2.89
CA LEU A 88 -4.86 -2.51 4.17
C LEU A 88 -5.04 -0.99 4.24
N ALA A 89 -4.77 -0.26 3.15
CA ALA A 89 -4.92 1.18 3.10
C ALA A 89 -6.37 1.62 3.39
N ASP A 90 -7.35 0.83 2.94
CA ASP A 90 -8.77 1.02 3.24
C ASP A 90 -9.05 0.87 4.75
N LEU A 91 -8.45 -0.12 5.40
CA LEU A 91 -8.68 -0.42 6.82
C LEU A 91 -7.88 0.44 7.82
N MET A 92 -6.79 1.05 7.38
CA MET A 92 -5.92 1.86 8.24
C MET A 92 -6.64 3.11 8.75
N THR A 93 -6.21 3.71 9.86
CA THR A 93 -6.51 5.12 10.13
C THR A 93 -5.62 6.02 9.27
N PHE A 94 -5.96 7.29 9.13
CA PHE A 94 -5.07 8.26 8.48
C PHE A 94 -3.64 8.26 9.07
N GLU A 95 -3.49 8.22 10.40
CA GLU A 95 -2.17 8.18 11.07
C GLU A 95 -1.36 6.93 10.68
N GLN A 96 -2.02 5.76 10.67
CA GLN A 96 -1.41 4.49 10.27
C GLN A 96 -0.99 4.50 8.79
N PHE A 97 -1.86 5.01 7.93
CA PHE A 97 -1.59 5.16 6.50
C PHE A 97 -0.39 6.08 6.27
N GLN A 98 -0.39 7.27 6.88
CA GLN A 98 0.70 8.24 6.79
C GLN A 98 2.03 7.63 7.25
N ARG A 99 2.07 7.00 8.43
CA ARG A 99 3.28 6.36 8.96
C ARG A 99 3.81 5.28 8.02
N THR A 100 2.94 4.44 7.46
CA THR A 100 3.34 3.35 6.57
C THR A 100 3.92 3.90 5.25
N VAL A 101 3.32 4.97 4.73
CA VAL A 101 3.80 5.73 3.58
C VAL A 101 5.17 6.39 3.85
N GLU A 102 5.38 6.98 5.03
CA GLU A 102 6.66 7.58 5.44
C GLU A 102 7.76 6.52 5.64
N ALA A 103 7.38 5.30 6.04
CA ALA A 103 8.28 4.15 6.12
C ALA A 103 8.72 3.58 4.76
N GLY A 104 8.23 4.16 3.66
CA GLY A 104 8.62 3.79 2.30
C GLY A 104 7.62 2.90 1.57
N ALA A 105 6.39 2.77 2.07
CA ALA A 105 5.32 2.12 1.30
C ALA A 105 5.15 2.82 -0.05
N PRO A 106 5.15 2.03 -1.15
CA PRO A 106 5.08 2.60 -2.48
C PRO A 106 3.72 3.27 -2.67
N LEU A 107 3.73 4.60 -2.64
CA LEU A 107 2.70 5.42 -3.28
C LEU A 107 3.06 5.71 -4.74
N ASN A 108 4.34 5.56 -5.09
CA ASN A 108 4.81 5.81 -6.43
C ASN A 108 4.42 4.67 -7.36
N VAL A 109 3.61 5.04 -8.34
CA VAL A 109 3.13 4.25 -9.47
C VAL A 109 4.23 4.08 -10.52
N ALA A 110 5.48 3.84 -10.09
CA ALA A 110 6.63 3.68 -10.99
C ALA A 110 6.49 2.44 -11.90
N LEU A 111 5.60 1.52 -11.53
CA LEU A 111 5.03 0.51 -12.40
C LEU A 111 3.51 0.69 -12.36
N PRO A 112 2.82 0.70 -13.51
CA PRO A 112 1.38 0.87 -13.58
C PRO A 112 0.68 -0.34 -12.96
N SER A 113 0.54 -0.34 -11.63
CA SER A 113 -0.42 -1.20 -10.97
C SER A 113 -1.75 -0.46 -10.98
N GLN A 114 -2.54 -0.75 -12.00
CA GLN A 114 -3.91 -0.27 -12.13
C GLN A 114 -4.70 -0.56 -10.84
N THR A 115 -4.44 -1.69 -10.20
CA THR A 115 -5.04 -2.09 -8.92
C THR A 115 -4.67 -1.15 -7.77
N LEU A 116 -3.38 -0.78 -7.65
CA LEU A 116 -2.91 0.16 -6.63
C LEU A 116 -3.61 1.52 -6.77
N LEU A 117 -3.72 2.01 -8.01
CA LEU A 117 -4.45 3.23 -8.30
C LEU A 117 -5.91 3.08 -7.89
N GLU A 118 -6.63 2.13 -8.48
CA GLU A 118 -8.06 1.90 -8.23
C GLU A 118 -8.39 1.80 -6.75
N GLY A 119 -7.51 1.18 -5.97
CA GLY A 119 -7.64 1.07 -4.52
C GLY A 119 -7.31 2.34 -3.72
N LEU A 120 -6.34 3.14 -4.15
CA LEU A 120 -6.09 4.45 -3.52
C LEU A 120 -7.23 5.44 -3.81
N TYR A 121 -7.87 5.33 -4.98
CA TYR A 121 -9.05 6.13 -5.32
C TYR A 121 -10.32 5.66 -4.58
N SER A 122 -10.37 4.41 -4.08
CA SER A 122 -11.48 3.95 -3.24
C SER A 122 -11.40 4.44 -1.78
N LEU A 123 -10.34 5.14 -1.38
CA LEU A 123 -10.20 5.78 -0.06
C LEU A 123 -11.10 7.03 0.13
N ASN A 124 -12.21 7.08 -0.62
CA ASN A 124 -13.12 8.22 -0.74
C ASN A 124 -13.75 8.66 0.60
N ASP A 125 -13.90 7.72 1.55
CA ASP A 125 -14.44 8.03 2.87
C ASP A 125 -13.44 8.79 3.77
N GLU A 126 -12.17 8.93 3.37
CA GLU A 126 -11.12 9.62 4.12
C GLU A 126 -10.32 10.61 3.25
N PRO A 127 -10.79 11.87 3.12
CA PRO A 127 -10.18 12.91 2.28
C PRO A 127 -8.69 13.14 2.55
N GLU A 128 -8.25 12.99 3.80
CA GLU A 128 -6.85 13.18 4.18
C GLU A 128 -5.93 12.09 3.60
N LYS A 129 -6.36 10.82 3.64
CA LYS A 129 -5.61 9.71 3.03
C LYS A 129 -5.52 9.91 1.53
N TRP A 130 -6.64 10.28 0.93
CA TRP A 130 -6.75 10.56 -0.49
C TRP A 130 -5.78 11.67 -0.90
N GLN A 131 -5.76 12.80 -0.18
CA GLN A 131 -4.85 13.91 -0.46
C GLN A 131 -3.38 13.50 -0.36
N LEU A 132 -3.01 12.78 0.70
CA LEU A 132 -1.63 12.31 0.91
C LEU A 132 -1.15 11.37 -0.21
N ALA A 133 -2.02 10.48 -0.69
CA ALA A 133 -1.73 9.59 -1.80
C ALA A 133 -1.56 10.38 -3.12
N HIS A 134 -2.47 11.32 -3.36
CA HIS A 134 -2.58 12.04 -4.62
C HIS A 134 -1.52 13.11 -4.84
N GLU A 135 -1.09 13.83 -3.81
CA GLU A 135 -0.06 14.87 -3.93
C GLU A 135 1.26 14.34 -4.52
N ARG A 136 1.46 13.01 -4.51
CA ARG A 136 2.66 12.35 -5.03
C ARG A 136 2.55 11.86 -6.48
N ILE A 137 1.36 11.86 -7.07
CA ILE A 137 1.15 11.45 -8.47
C ILE A 137 1.57 12.59 -9.40
N ASP A 138 2.45 12.38 -10.36
CA ASP A 138 2.80 13.46 -11.29
C ASP A 138 1.72 13.65 -12.39
N SER A 139 1.70 14.83 -13.01
CA SER A 139 0.72 15.12 -14.07
C SER A 139 0.91 14.25 -15.31
N SER A 140 2.16 13.85 -15.64
CA SER A 140 2.44 12.95 -16.76
C SER A 140 1.72 11.61 -16.59
N PHE A 141 1.74 11.05 -15.39
CA PHE A 141 1.07 9.81 -15.06
C PHE A 141 -0.45 9.94 -15.24
N LEU A 142 -1.05 11.02 -14.71
CA LEU A 142 -2.49 11.26 -14.86
C LEU A 142 -2.90 11.34 -16.34
N ASN A 143 -2.07 11.98 -17.17
CA ASN A 143 -2.31 12.11 -18.61
C ASN A 143 -2.19 10.78 -19.36
N GLU A 144 -1.34 9.84 -18.90
CA GLU A 144 -1.25 8.49 -19.45
C GLU A 144 -2.43 7.58 -19.03
N HIS A 145 -3.09 7.93 -17.93
CA HIS A 145 -4.14 7.12 -17.30
C HIS A 145 -5.43 7.91 -17.02
N PRO A 146 -6.10 8.49 -18.04
CA PRO A 146 -7.28 9.33 -17.84
C PRO A 146 -8.50 8.62 -17.25
N ASN A 147 -8.50 7.28 -17.26
CA ASN A 147 -9.56 6.43 -16.73
C ASN A 147 -9.79 6.65 -15.22
N VAL A 148 -8.82 7.23 -14.50
CA VAL A 148 -8.97 7.59 -13.09
C VAL A 148 -10.10 8.61 -12.87
N LEU A 149 -10.42 9.46 -13.87
CA LEU A 149 -11.57 10.38 -13.82
C LEU A 149 -12.90 9.61 -13.83
N VAL A 150 -13.01 8.56 -14.66
CA VAL A 150 -14.20 7.71 -14.74
C VAL A 150 -14.48 7.02 -13.41
N ARG A 151 -13.41 6.57 -12.73
CA ARG A 151 -13.54 5.97 -11.41
C ARG A 151 -14.05 6.96 -10.37
N ALA A 152 -13.47 8.16 -10.31
CA ALA A 152 -13.93 9.22 -9.40
C ALA A 152 -15.42 9.57 -9.62
N ILE A 153 -15.91 9.52 -10.87
CA ILE A 153 -17.34 9.69 -11.18
C ILE A 153 -18.18 8.55 -10.60
N HIS A 154 -17.81 7.29 -10.84
CA HIS A 154 -18.52 6.13 -10.30
C HIS A 154 -18.53 6.07 -8.76
N ASP A 155 -17.45 6.54 -8.14
CA ASP A 155 -17.36 6.64 -6.68
C ASP A 155 -18.10 7.88 -6.13
N GLY A 156 -18.59 8.78 -6.99
CA GLY A 156 -19.24 10.03 -6.59
C GLY A 156 -18.30 11.03 -5.90
N ASN A 157 -16.98 10.85 -6.05
CA ASN A 157 -15.97 11.67 -5.36
C ASN A 157 -15.69 12.96 -6.14
N SER A 158 -16.52 13.98 -5.91
CA SER A 158 -16.37 15.27 -6.61
C SER A 158 -15.06 16.00 -6.26
N GLU A 159 -14.56 15.90 -5.03
CA GLU A 159 -13.29 16.51 -4.63
C GLU A 159 -12.11 15.88 -5.38
N ALA A 160 -12.08 14.55 -5.43
CA ALA A 160 -11.05 13.85 -6.18
C ALA A 160 -11.10 14.13 -7.66
N PHE A 161 -12.30 14.13 -8.23
CA PHE A 161 -12.50 14.47 -9.62
C PHE A 161 -11.95 15.86 -9.94
N ILE A 162 -12.26 16.86 -9.11
CA ILE A 162 -11.82 18.25 -9.29
C ILE A 162 -10.28 18.36 -9.21
N ASP A 163 -9.63 17.70 -8.26
CA ASP A 163 -8.17 17.70 -8.19
C ASP A 163 -7.54 17.07 -9.43
N LEU A 164 -8.02 15.88 -9.81
CA LEU A 164 -7.49 15.13 -10.95
C LEU A 164 -7.62 15.94 -12.24
N ILE A 165 -8.82 16.43 -12.54
CA ILE A 165 -9.06 17.17 -13.77
C ILE A 165 -8.24 18.46 -13.83
N ASN A 166 -8.00 19.11 -12.69
CA ASN A 166 -7.19 20.33 -12.64
C ASN A 166 -5.70 20.07 -12.94
N ARG A 167 -5.19 18.88 -12.61
CA ARG A 167 -3.78 18.51 -12.80
C ARG A 167 -3.48 17.88 -14.16
N MET A 168 -4.50 17.39 -14.85
CA MET A 168 -4.38 16.80 -16.18
C MET A 168 -4.27 17.86 -17.28
N ASP A 169 -3.63 17.52 -18.40
CA ASP A 169 -3.65 18.33 -19.62
C ASP A 169 -5.00 18.15 -20.33
N GLU A 170 -5.56 19.24 -20.87
CA GLU A 170 -6.84 19.21 -21.60
C GLU A 170 -6.87 18.15 -22.71
N ALA A 171 -5.75 17.99 -23.44
CA ALA A 171 -5.64 17.03 -24.54
C ALA A 171 -5.69 15.55 -24.10
N ALA A 172 -5.42 15.27 -22.81
CA ALA A 172 -5.47 13.91 -22.26
C ALA A 172 -6.87 13.53 -21.75
N ILE A 173 -7.77 14.50 -21.57
CA ILE A 173 -9.09 14.28 -20.97
C ILE A 173 -10.07 13.75 -22.03
N PRO A 174 -10.68 12.57 -21.83
CA PRO A 174 -11.70 12.03 -22.72
C PRO A 174 -13.06 12.68 -22.42
N PHE A 175 -13.18 13.97 -22.74
CA PHE A 175 -14.31 14.83 -22.39
C PHE A 175 -15.69 14.20 -22.70
N ASP A 176 -15.88 13.65 -23.89
CA ASP A 176 -17.15 13.04 -24.31
C ASP A 176 -17.59 11.90 -23.37
N THR A 177 -16.65 11.06 -22.94
CA THR A 177 -16.94 9.92 -22.04
C THR A 177 -17.20 10.40 -20.62
N VAL A 178 -16.37 11.33 -20.16
CA VAL A 178 -16.42 11.84 -18.79
C VAL A 178 -17.72 12.63 -18.58
N GLU A 179 -18.08 13.52 -19.50
CA GLU A 179 -19.34 14.28 -19.45
C GLU A 179 -20.56 13.36 -19.41
N GLN A 180 -20.65 12.42 -20.35
CA GLN A 180 -21.78 11.51 -20.42
C GLN A 180 -22.01 10.80 -19.07
N LEU A 181 -20.94 10.26 -18.48
CA LEU A 181 -21.02 9.56 -17.20
C LEU A 181 -21.37 10.51 -16.04
N THR A 182 -20.81 11.72 -16.04
CA THR A 182 -21.13 12.72 -15.01
C THR A 182 -22.60 13.14 -15.06
N MET A 183 -23.16 13.31 -16.27
CA MET A 183 -24.58 13.62 -16.46
C MET A 183 -25.49 12.44 -16.06
N GLU A 184 -25.12 11.21 -16.44
CA GLU A 184 -25.88 10.01 -16.09
C GLU A 184 -25.97 9.79 -14.57
N GLN A 185 -24.97 10.24 -13.82
CA GLN A 185 -24.91 10.11 -12.35
C GLN A 185 -25.34 11.38 -11.59
N ASP A 186 -25.84 12.40 -12.27
CA ASP A 186 -26.33 13.66 -11.67
C ASP A 186 -25.28 14.38 -10.79
N GLN A 187 -24.01 14.37 -11.22
CA GLN A 187 -22.88 14.92 -10.47
C GLN A 187 -22.57 16.37 -10.86
N GLN A 188 -23.42 17.31 -10.42
CA GLN A 188 -23.36 18.74 -10.83
C GLN A 188 -21.98 19.40 -10.64
N LEU A 189 -21.30 19.17 -9.51
CA LEU A 189 -19.99 19.78 -9.22
C LEU A 189 -18.90 19.34 -10.21
N MET A 190 -18.97 18.09 -10.67
CA MET A 190 -18.02 17.54 -11.65
C MET A 190 -18.29 18.13 -13.05
N LEU A 191 -19.56 18.40 -13.41
CA LEU A 191 -19.90 19.09 -14.66
C LEU A 191 -19.34 20.51 -14.69
N GLU A 192 -19.44 21.24 -13.58
CA GLU A 192 -18.86 22.58 -13.45
C GLU A 192 -17.33 22.55 -13.60
N ALA A 193 -16.67 21.55 -13.01
CA ALA A 193 -15.23 21.35 -13.16
C ALA A 193 -14.81 21.05 -14.61
N LEU A 194 -15.59 20.22 -15.32
CA LEU A 194 -15.38 19.94 -16.75
C LEU A 194 -15.45 21.23 -17.58
N GLN A 195 -16.48 22.06 -17.35
CA GLN A 195 -16.66 23.33 -18.06
C GLN A 195 -15.50 24.30 -17.78
N GLN A 196 -15.09 24.42 -16.53
CA GLN A 196 -13.94 25.26 -16.15
C GLN A 196 -12.63 24.80 -16.79
N LYS A 197 -12.46 23.49 -16.99
CA LYS A 197 -11.27 22.92 -17.61
C LYS A 197 -11.18 23.18 -19.11
N GLY A 198 -12.31 23.41 -19.79
CA GLY A 198 -12.33 23.66 -21.24
C GLY A 198 -13.42 22.88 -22.00
N TYR A 199 -14.20 22.04 -21.32
CA TYR A 199 -15.32 21.36 -21.94
C TYR A 199 -16.35 22.38 -22.48
N GLY A 200 -16.72 22.25 -23.76
CA GLY A 200 -17.67 23.15 -24.42
C GLY A 200 -17.11 24.51 -24.86
N SER A 201 -15.78 24.71 -24.86
CA SER A 201 -15.13 25.96 -25.28
C SER A 201 -14.92 26.10 -26.81
N ASN A 202 -15.67 25.34 -27.62
CA ASN A 202 -15.68 25.44 -29.09
C ASN A 202 -17.11 25.65 -29.63
#